data_AF-A0A5N7WDZ8-F1
#
_entry.id   AF-A0A5N7WDZ8-F1
#
_cell.length_a   1.000
_cell.length_b   1.000
_cell.length_c   1.000
_cell.angle_alpha   90.00
_cell.angle_beta   90.00
_cell.angle_gamma   90.00
#
_symmetry.space_group_name_H-M   'P 1'
#
loop_
_entity.id
_entity.type
_entity.pdbx_description
1 polymer ?
#
loop_
_entity_poly.entity_id
_entity_poly.type
_entity_poly.pdbx_seq_one_letter_code
_entity_poly.pdbx_strand_id
1 'polypeptide(L)'
;MSGSAFELSVPIEKIETELAGIELALIEAIQAHCEKNEIGIRQLASLVGSSVGKVHYHLGGGGDSTLYNLLLIAQKIGLSGSITLELNPKADQ
;
A
#
# COMPACT_ATOMS: atom_id res chain seq x y z
N MET A 1 -5.57 19.45 -6.92
CA MET A 1 -4.47 18.50 -6.65
C MET A 1 -4.80 17.21 -7.35
N SER A 2 -3.97 16.78 -8.30
CA SER A 2 -4.16 15.56 -9.07
C SER A 2 -3.74 14.38 -8.20
N GLY A 3 -4.69 13.59 -7.69
CA GLY A 3 -4.39 12.29 -7.10
C GLY A 3 -3.94 11.34 -8.20
N SER A 4 -2.77 10.74 -8.06
CA SER A 4 -2.31 9.67 -8.93
C SER A 4 -3.21 8.45 -8.74
N ALA A 5 -3.98 8.10 -9.77
CA ALA A 5 -4.75 6.86 -9.82
C ALA A 5 -3.83 5.72 -10.28
N PHE A 6 -3.88 4.58 -9.59
CA PHE A 6 -3.20 3.35 -10.02
C PHE A 6 -4.24 2.45 -10.69
N GLU A 7 -4.13 2.29 -12.01
CA GLU A 7 -4.99 1.41 -12.83
C GLU A 7 -4.17 0.17 -13.24
N LEU A 8 -4.68 -1.02 -12.90
CA LEU A 8 -4.02 -2.30 -13.16
C LEU A 8 -4.94 -3.21 -13.97
N SER A 9 -4.62 -3.38 -15.26
CA SER A 9 -5.23 -4.36 -16.16
C SER A 9 -4.20 -5.45 -16.45
N VAL A 10 -4.25 -6.57 -15.72
CA VAL A 10 -3.20 -7.60 -15.77
C VAL A 10 -3.76 -9.02 -15.92
N PRO A 11 -3.06 -9.90 -16.66
CA PRO A 11 -3.38 -11.32 -16.68
C PRO A 11 -3.31 -11.90 -15.26
N ILE A 12 -4.29 -12.75 -14.92
CA ILE A 12 -4.41 -13.35 -13.58
C ILE A 12 -3.13 -14.08 -13.16
N GLU A 13 -2.35 -14.61 -14.11
CA GLU A 13 -1.10 -15.33 -13.84
C GLU A 13 0.03 -14.43 -13.34
N LYS A 14 -0.10 -13.11 -13.47
CA LYS A 14 0.87 -12.11 -12.99
C LYS A 14 0.40 -11.35 -11.75
N ILE A 15 -0.79 -11.66 -11.22
CA ILE A 15 -1.42 -10.87 -10.16
C ILE A 15 -0.53 -10.76 -8.92
N GLU A 16 0.21 -11.81 -8.56
CA GLU A 16 1.12 -11.79 -7.42
C GLU A 16 2.27 -10.80 -7.60
N THR A 17 2.89 -10.77 -8.79
CA THR A 17 3.97 -9.81 -9.10
C THR A 17 3.48 -8.37 -9.07
N GLU A 18 2.28 -8.13 -9.57
CA GLU A 18 1.70 -6.79 -9.66
C GLU A 18 1.22 -6.29 -8.29
N LEU A 19 0.63 -7.17 -7.48
CA LEU A 19 0.30 -6.86 -6.08
C LEU A 19 1.56 -6.50 -5.28
N ALA A 20 2.66 -7.24 -5.47
CA ALA A 20 3.95 -6.88 -4.87
C ALA A 20 4.46 -5.50 -5.36
N GLY A 21 4.27 -5.18 -6.64
CA GLY A 21 4.56 -3.84 -7.19
C GLY A 21 3.74 -2.72 -6.53
N ILE A 22 2.44 -2.95 -6.29
CA ILE A 22 1.58 -2.00 -5.55
C ILE A 22 2.07 -1.84 -4.11
N GLU A 23 2.41 -2.93 -3.43
CA GLU A 23 2.93 -2.88 -2.06
C GLU A 23 4.20 -2.02 -1.97
N LEU A 24 5.14 -2.21 -2.90
CA LEU A 24 6.36 -1.38 -2.97
C LEU A 24 6.04 0.10 -3.18
N ALA A 25 5.18 0.42 -4.16
CA ALA A 25 4.80 1.81 -4.43
C ALA A 25 4.09 2.46 -3.23
N LEU A 26 3.25 1.71 -2.50
CA LEU A 26 2.61 2.17 -1.27
C LEU A 26 3.63 2.42 -0.16
N ILE A 27 4.59 1.52 0.04
CA ILE A 27 5.67 1.68 1.04
C ILE A 27 6.43 2.98 0.77
N GLU A 28 6.86 3.21 -0.48
CA GLU A 28 7.57 4.42 -0.87
C GLU A 28 6.73 5.68 -0.63
N ALA A 29 5.45 5.67 -1.01
CA ALA A 29 4.55 6.80 -0.81
C ALA A 29 4.33 7.11 0.68
N ILE A 30 4.17 6.08 1.52
CA ILE A 30 4.04 6.22 2.97
C ILE A 30 5.32 6.80 3.57
N GLN A 31 6.48 6.26 3.21
CA GLN A 31 7.77 6.72 3.72
C GLN A 31 8.05 8.17 3.32
N ALA A 32 7.83 8.53 2.06
CA ALA A 32 7.98 9.90 1.57
C ALA A 32 7.03 10.89 2.28
N HIS A 33 5.78 10.46 2.54
CA HIS A 33 4.84 11.25 3.31
C HIS A 33 5.31 11.46 4.76
N CYS A 34 5.78 10.41 5.41
CA CYS A 34 6.31 10.49 6.77
C CYS A 34 7.53 11.40 6.85
N GLU A 35 8.48 11.29 5.92
CA GLU A 35 9.66 12.15 5.85
C GLU A 35 9.26 13.62 5.67
N LYS A 36 8.40 13.91 4.70
CA LYS A 36 7.94 15.28 4.40
C LYS A 36 7.23 15.95 5.59
N ASN A 37 6.55 15.17 6.42
CA ASN A 37 5.78 15.67 7.57
C ASN A 37 6.47 15.39 8.92
N GLU A 38 7.74 14.99 8.90
CA GLU A 38 8.54 14.69 10.10
C GLU A 38 7.89 13.66 11.05
N ILE A 39 7.12 12.72 10.51
CA ILE A 39 6.42 11.68 11.27
C ILE A 39 7.40 10.54 11.55
N GLY A 40 7.91 10.48 12.78
CA GLY A 40 8.73 9.36 13.24
C GLY A 40 7.94 8.06 13.41
N ILE A 41 8.63 6.92 13.33
CA ILE A 41 8.01 5.57 13.39
C ILE A 41 7.14 5.33 14.64
N ARG A 42 7.50 5.92 15.79
CA ARG A 42 6.70 5.84 17.04
C ARG A 42 5.38 6.60 16.92
N GLN A 43 5.42 7.79 16.33
CA GLN A 43 4.23 8.60 16.09
C GLN A 43 3.33 7.92 15.06
N LEU A 44 3.92 7.38 13.98
CA LEU A 44 3.19 6.60 12.98
C LEU A 44 2.44 5.42 13.62
N ALA A 45 3.13 4.64 14.45
CA ALA A 45 2.53 3.53 15.19
C ALA A 45 1.34 3.99 16.07
N SER A 46 1.48 5.13 16.75
CA SER A 46 0.39 5.73 17.53
C SER A 46 -0.80 6.16 16.66
N LEU A 47 -0.57 6.78 15.49
CA LEU A 47 -1.63 7.23 14.58
C LEU A 47 -2.41 6.05 13.99
N VAL A 48 -1.71 4.97 13.68
CA VAL A 48 -2.28 3.76 13.09
C VAL A 48 -2.98 2.89 14.14
N GLY A 49 -2.62 3.05 15.42
CA GLY A 49 -3.11 2.18 16.50
C GLY A 49 -2.47 0.79 16.47
N SER A 50 -1.19 0.72 16.10
CA SER A 50 -0.43 -0.53 15.97
C SER A 50 0.90 -0.44 16.72
N SER A 51 1.60 -1.58 16.89
CA SER A 51 2.93 -1.57 17.50
C SER A 51 3.98 -1.10 16.51
N VAL A 52 5.06 -0.48 17.01
CA VAL A 52 6.21 -0.07 16.18
C VAL A 52 6.75 -1.24 15.36
N GLY A 53 6.84 -2.43 15.96
CA GLY A 53 7.30 -3.64 15.26
C GLY A 53 6.41 -4.03 14.10
N LYS A 54 5.07 -3.98 14.26
CA LYS A 54 4.13 -4.28 13.18
C LYS A 54 4.20 -3.26 12.05
N VAL A 55 4.29 -1.97 12.38
CA VAL A 55 4.44 -0.92 11.36
C VAL A 55 5.76 -1.11 10.60
N HIS A 56 6.85 -1.36 11.31
CA HIS A 56 8.15 -1.58 10.68
C HIS A 56 8.18 -2.84 9.80
N TYR A 57 7.53 -3.91 10.24
CA TYR A 57 7.39 -5.16 9.48
C TYR A 57 6.73 -4.93 8.12
N HIS A 58 5.57 -4.26 8.07
CA HIS A 58 4.86 -4.01 6.81
C HIS A 58 5.57 -2.97 5.94
N LEU A 59 6.18 -1.93 6.53
CA LEU A 59 7.00 -0.97 5.77
C LEU A 59 8.30 -1.58 5.23
N GLY A 60 8.69 -2.77 5.70
CA GLY A 60 9.78 -3.57 5.15
C GLY A 60 9.33 -4.62 4.12
N GLY A 61 8.06 -4.60 3.70
CA GLY A 61 7.50 -5.59 2.76
C GLY A 61 7.22 -6.97 3.39
N GLY A 62 7.06 -7.04 4.72
CA GLY A 62 6.87 -8.29 5.42
C GLY A 62 5.41 -8.77 5.45
N GLY A 63 5.15 -9.94 4.85
CA GLY A 63 4.16 -10.92 5.33
C GLY A 63 2.79 -11.00 4.65
N ASP A 64 1.95 -11.87 5.22
CA ASP A 64 0.53 -12.00 4.88
C ASP A 64 -0.23 -10.69 5.14
N SER A 65 -1.17 -10.36 4.25
CA SER A 65 -2.02 -9.16 4.35
C SER A 65 -1.24 -7.82 4.38
N THR A 66 -0.03 -7.77 3.81
CA THR A 66 0.79 -6.56 3.77
C THR A 66 0.09 -5.41 3.06
N LEU A 67 -0.46 -5.65 1.86
CA LEU A 67 -1.24 -4.65 1.13
C LEU A 67 -2.36 -4.02 1.97
N TYR A 68 -3.15 -4.84 2.67
CA TYR A 68 -4.22 -4.34 3.55
C TYR A 68 -3.67 -3.42 4.66
N ASN A 69 -2.59 -3.83 5.33
CA ASN A 69 -1.99 -3.04 6.39
C ASN A 69 -1.35 -1.74 5.87
N LEU A 70 -0.73 -1.77 4.69
CA LEU A 70 -0.19 -0.58 4.03
C LEU A 70 -1.31 0.42 3.68
N LEU A 71 -2.43 -0.06 3.15
CA LEU A 71 -3.59 0.79 2.86
C LEU A 71 -4.18 1.43 4.12
N LEU A 72 -4.26 0.68 5.23
CA LEU A 72 -4.67 1.24 6.52
C LEU A 72 -3.70 2.31 7.01
N ILE A 73 -2.38 2.08 6.90
CA ILE A 73 -1.37 3.06 7.29
C ILE A 73 -1.55 4.33 6.47
N ALA A 74 -1.63 4.20 5.14
CA ALA A 74 -1.83 5.30 4.21
C ALA A 74 -3.08 6.13 4.56
N GLN A 75 -4.21 5.46 4.80
CA GLN A 75 -5.45 6.13 5.21
C GLN A 75 -5.27 6.92 6.51
N LYS A 76 -4.61 6.34 7.52
CA LYS A 76 -4.45 6.95 8.85
C LYS A 76 -3.53 8.18 8.84
N ILE A 77 -2.61 8.25 7.90
CA ILE A 77 -1.74 9.42 7.70
C ILE A 77 -2.30 10.42 6.68
N GLY A 78 -3.53 10.20 6.19
CA GLY A 78 -4.19 11.13 5.27
C GLY A 78 -3.70 11.06 3.83
N LEU A 79 -3.05 9.96 3.43
CA LEU A 79 -2.87 9.67 2.02
C LEU A 79 -4.22 9.28 1.41
N SER A 80 -4.45 9.75 0.20
CA SER A 80 -5.62 9.44 -0.60
C SER A 80 -5.20 9.00 -1.99
N GLY A 81 -5.96 8.09 -2.58
CA GLY A 81 -5.70 7.52 -3.89
C GLY A 81 -6.79 6.52 -4.25
N SER A 82 -6.70 5.96 -5.44
CA SER A 82 -7.60 4.91 -5.92
C SER A 82 -6.79 3.74 -6.46
N ILE A 83 -7.26 2.53 -6.17
CA ILE A 83 -6.79 1.29 -6.76
C ILE A 83 -7.96 0.72 -7.54
N THR A 84 -7.77 0.49 -8.84
CA THR A 84 -8.74 -0.22 -9.68
C THR A 84 -8.15 -1.57 -10.05
N LEU A 85 -8.87 -2.64 -9.70
CA LEU A 85 -8.55 -4.00 -10.10
C LEU A 85 -9.61 -4.50 -11.08
N GLU A 86 -9.23 -4.66 -12.34
CA GLU A 86 -10.11 -5.22 -13.36
C GLU A 86 -9.81 -6.72 -13.54
N LEU A 87 -10.73 -7.56 -13.07
CA LEU A 87 -10.68 -9.00 -13.28
C LEU A 87 -11.52 -9.34 -14.51
N ASN A 88 -10.86 -9.53 -15.65
CA ASN A 88 -11.52 -10.06 -16.83
C ASN A 88 -11.52 -11.60 -16.74
N PRO A 89 -12.69 -12.26 -16.62
CA PRO A 89 -12.73 -13.70 -16.79
C PRO A 89 -12.16 -14.02 -18.17
N LYS A 90 -11.29 -15.04 -18.27
CA LYS A 90 -10.96 -15.60 -19.58
C LYS A 90 -12.29 -15.92 -20.24
N ALA A 91 -12.54 -15.33 -21.40
CA ALA A 91 -13.53 -15.89 -22.29
C ALA A 91 -13.04 -17.32 -22.55
N ASP A 92 -13.76 -18.31 -22.04
CA ASP A 92 -13.67 -19.66 -22.56
C ASP A 92 -14.07 -19.56 -24.04
N GLN A 93 -13.08 -19.39 -24.92
CA GLN A 93 -13.14 -19.57 -26.37
C GLN A 93 -11.85 -20.25 -26.84
#